data_AF-A0A7U9R7G2-F1
#
_entry.id   AF-A0A7U9R7G2-F1
#
_cell.length_a   1.000
_cell.length_b   1.000
_cell.length_c   1.000
_cell.angle_alpha   90.00
_cell.angle_beta   90.00
_cell.angle_gamma   90.00
#
_symmetry.space_group_name_H-M   'P 1'
#
loop_
_entity.id
_entity.type
_entity.pdbx_description
1 polymer ?
#
loop_
_entity_poly.entity_id
_entity_poly.type
_entity_poly.pdbx_seq_one_letter_code
_entity_poly.pdbx_strand_id
1 'polypeptide(L)'
;MTPVFRILLIVVSLFTTYYILKRIRQSKLQIEYAIFWILFSGVLIVFSLFPWLVSMFTRMIGMQLPVNFIFLLFIFVLMVKLFFMTIELSSLENKVKDLTQELALEEKEHRDEQKELLKETRQEKESKSE
;
A
#
# COMPACT_ATOMS: atom_id res chain seq x y z
N MET A 1 -8.75 -38.32 3.72
CA MET A 1 -8.31 -37.00 3.19
C MET A 1 -8.64 -36.94 1.71
N THR A 2 -9.68 -36.19 1.34
CA THR A 2 -10.27 -36.21 0.00
C THR A 2 -9.32 -35.58 -1.04
N PRO A 3 -8.99 -36.29 -2.14
CA PRO A 3 -8.04 -35.83 -3.16
C PRO A 3 -8.46 -34.51 -3.83
N VAL A 4 -9.76 -34.20 -3.80
CA VAL A 4 -10.35 -32.94 -4.28
C VAL A 4 -9.74 -31.71 -3.58
N PHE A 5 -9.52 -31.77 -2.25
CA PHE A 5 -8.90 -30.64 -1.53
C PHE A 5 -7.44 -30.45 -1.94
N ARG A 6 -6.69 -31.52 -2.23
CA ARG A 6 -5.31 -31.41 -2.72
C ARG A 6 -5.25 -30.74 -4.08
N ILE A 7 -6.12 -31.13 -5.01
CA ILE A 7 -6.16 -30.54 -6.35
C ILE A 7 -6.56 -29.06 -6.27
N LEU A 8 -7.57 -28.72 -5.47
CA LEU A 8 -8.00 -27.34 -5.27
C LEU A 8 -6.88 -26.50 -4.64
N LEU A 9 -6.18 -27.01 -3.63
CA LEU A 9 -5.03 -26.33 -3.03
C LEU A 9 -3.89 -26.11 -4.02
N ILE A 10 -3.60 -27.09 -4.89
CA ILE A 10 -2.56 -26.95 -5.92
C ILE A 10 -2.94 -25.87 -6.93
N VAL A 11 -4.19 -25.86 -7.40
CA VAL A 11 -4.67 -24.86 -8.37
C VAL A 11 -4.68 -23.46 -7.77
N VAL A 12 -5.20 -23.30 -6.55
CA VAL A 12 -5.20 -22.01 -5.84
C VAL A 12 -3.76 -21.56 -5.58
N SER A 13 -2.88 -22.44 -5.11
CA SER A 13 -1.47 -22.16 -4.91
C SER A 13 -0.77 -21.69 -6.18
N LEU A 14 -0.95 -22.40 -7.30
CA LEU A 14 -0.37 -22.02 -8.60
C LEU A 14 -0.90 -20.67 -9.09
N PHE A 15 -2.22 -20.45 -8.95
CA PHE A 15 -2.84 -19.18 -9.34
C PHE A 15 -2.33 -18.01 -8.48
N THR A 16 -2.30 -18.18 -7.16
CA THR A 16 -1.78 -17.19 -6.21
C THR A 16 -0.31 -16.90 -6.49
N THR A 17 0.50 -17.94 -6.74
CA THR A 17 1.91 -17.82 -7.08
C THR A 17 2.10 -17.04 -8.39
N TYR A 18 1.36 -17.39 -9.44
CA TYR A 18 1.39 -16.68 -10.72
C TYR A 18 0.98 -15.20 -10.58
N TYR A 19 -0.08 -14.93 -9.81
CA TYR A 19 -0.55 -13.57 -9.57
C TYR A 19 0.48 -12.73 -8.82
N ILE A 20 1.12 -13.30 -7.79
CA ILE A 20 2.21 -12.67 -7.04
C ILE A 20 3.41 -12.40 -7.94
N LEU A 21 3.86 -13.39 -8.72
CA LEU A 21 4.98 -13.23 -9.67
C LEU A 21 4.72 -12.12 -10.71
N LYS A 22 3.49 -12.05 -11.24
CA LYS A 22 3.11 -11.00 -12.20
C LYS A 22 3.11 -9.61 -11.55
N ARG A 23 2.60 -9.50 -10.31
CA ARG A 23 2.59 -8.25 -9.52
C ARG A 23 4.00 -7.79 -9.13
N ILE A 24 4.88 -8.73 -8.77
CA ILE A 24 6.30 -8.47 -8.46
C ILE A 24 7.04 -7.99 -9.71
N ARG A 25 6.78 -8.57 -10.89
CA ARG A 25 7.48 -8.15 -12.13
C ARG A 25 7.02 -6.78 -12.65
N GLN A 26 5.77 -6.39 -12.42
CA GLN A 26 5.24 -5.09 -12.86
C GLN A 26 5.52 -3.95 -11.88
N SER A 27 5.77 -4.28 -10.61
CA SER A 27 6.14 -3.28 -9.62
C SER A 27 7.66 -3.29 -9.52
N LYS A 28 8.33 -2.20 -9.90
CA LYS A 28 9.66 -1.87 -9.39
C LYS A 28 9.56 -1.71 -7.86
N LEU A 29 9.30 -2.79 -7.12
CA LEU A 29 9.04 -2.74 -5.69
C LEU A 29 10.29 -2.19 -5.05
N GLN A 30 10.10 -0.97 -4.53
CA GLN A 30 11.10 -0.10 -3.96
C GLN A 30 11.99 -0.92 -3.03
N ILE A 31 13.30 -0.76 -3.23
CA ILE A 31 14.35 -1.27 -2.37
C ILE A 31 14.02 -1.05 -0.87
N GLU A 32 13.28 0.02 -0.54
CA GLU A 32 12.71 0.29 0.79
C GLU A 32 11.91 -0.86 1.41
N TYR A 33 10.99 -1.51 0.70
CA TYR A 33 10.18 -2.57 1.31
C TYR A 33 10.99 -3.85 1.55
N ALA A 34 11.96 -4.14 0.68
CA ALA A 34 12.85 -5.29 0.84
C ALA A 34 13.77 -5.11 2.06
N ILE A 35 14.23 -3.90 2.33
CA ILE A 35 15.08 -3.59 3.50
C ILE A 35 14.39 -3.96 4.80
N PHE A 36 13.11 -3.62 4.98
CA PHE A 36 12.36 -4.00 6.18
C PHE A 36 12.33 -5.52 6.37
N TRP A 37 12.05 -6.29 5.31
CA TRP A 37 11.99 -7.75 5.37
C TRP A 37 13.36 -8.40 5.59
N ILE A 38 14.42 -7.84 5.03
CA ILE A 38 15.81 -8.28 5.26
C ILE A 38 16.22 -8.01 6.71
N LEU A 39 15.88 -6.84 7.25
CA LEU A 39 16.19 -6.50 8.64
C LEU A 39 15.37 -7.36 9.60
N PHE A 40 14.09 -7.60 9.29
CA PHE A 40 13.21 -8.49 10.04
C PHE A 40 13.73 -9.94 10.08
N SER A 41 14.17 -10.48 8.94
CA SER A 41 14.78 -11.82 8.89
C SER A 41 16.12 -11.87 9.64
N GLY A 42 16.91 -10.79 9.61
CA GLY A 42 18.11 -10.64 10.42
C GLY A 42 17.85 -10.70 11.93
N VAL A 43 16.85 -9.96 12.43
CA VAL A 43 16.42 -10.00 13.84
C VAL A 43 15.98 -11.42 14.24
N LEU A 44 15.26 -12.10 13.34
CA LEU A 44 14.84 -13.50 13.51
C LEU A 44 16.04 -14.44 13.69
N ILE A 45 17.06 -14.31 12.84
CA ILE A 45 18.30 -15.10 12.95
C ILE A 45 19.00 -14.83 14.28
N VAL A 46 19.09 -13.56 14.70
CA VAL A 46 19.70 -13.19 15.99
C VAL A 46 18.96 -13.85 17.16
N PHE A 47 17.62 -13.81 17.18
CA PHE A 47 16.86 -14.48 18.22
C PHE A 47 16.98 -16.01 18.17
N SER A 48 17.14 -16.59 16.98
CA SER A 48 17.37 -18.03 16.82
C SER A 48 18.75 -18.46 17.32
N LEU A 49 19.79 -17.63 17.14
CA LEU A 49 21.15 -17.93 17.59
C LEU A 49 21.34 -17.64 19.09
N PHE A 50 20.63 -16.65 19.63
CA PHE A 50 20.77 -16.19 21.02
C PHE A 50 19.44 -16.26 21.80
N PRO A 51 18.91 -17.46 22.09
CA PRO A 51 17.67 -17.63 22.84
C PRO A 51 17.75 -17.09 24.28
N TRP A 52 18.97 -16.89 24.81
CA TRP A 52 19.18 -16.32 26.14
C TRP A 52 18.66 -14.88 26.26
N LEU A 53 18.81 -14.05 25.22
CA LEU A 53 18.27 -12.67 25.18
C LEU A 53 16.76 -12.67 25.36
N VAL A 54 16.06 -13.50 24.59
CA VAL A 54 14.61 -13.67 24.67
C VAL A 54 14.20 -14.13 26.07
N SER A 55 14.94 -15.08 26.64
CA SER A 55 14.67 -15.62 27.97
C SER A 55 14.81 -14.59 29.10
N MET A 56 15.78 -13.66 28.98
CA MET A 56 15.98 -12.54 29.91
C MET A 56 14.78 -11.58 29.89
N PHE A 57 14.37 -11.12 28.71
CA PHE A 57 13.20 -10.24 28.57
C PHE A 57 11.90 -10.90 29.01
N THR A 58 11.73 -12.18 28.68
CA THR A 58 10.56 -12.98 29.07
C THR A 58 10.42 -13.04 30.59
N ARG A 59 11.52 -13.30 31.32
CA ARG A 59 11.53 -13.31 32.79
C ARG A 59 11.28 -11.92 33.38
N MET A 60 11.83 -10.87 32.78
CA MET A 60 11.64 -9.49 33.24
C MET A 60 10.19 -9.02 33.11
N ILE A 61 9.51 -9.40 32.02
CA ILE A 61 8.10 -9.06 31.75
C ILE A 61 7.13 -10.00 32.51
N GLY A 62 7.62 -11.12 33.08
CA GLY A 62 6.80 -12.08 33.80
C GLY A 62 6.03 -13.05 32.89
N MET A 63 6.47 -13.23 31.64
CA MET A 63 5.86 -14.21 30.73
C MET A 63 6.34 -15.63 31.02
N GLN A 64 5.43 -16.61 30.93
CA GLN A 64 5.76 -18.03 31.17
C GLN A 64 6.51 -18.68 30.01
N LEU A 65 6.11 -18.41 28.76
CA LEU A 65 6.73 -19.01 27.57
C LEU A 65 7.49 -17.94 26.77
N PRO A 66 8.79 -18.13 26.48
CA PRO A 66 9.57 -17.22 25.62
C PRO A 66 8.97 -17.02 24.24
N VAL A 67 8.26 -18.04 23.74
CA VAL A 67 7.54 -18.00 22.46
C VAL A 67 6.46 -16.92 22.46
N ASN A 68 5.77 -16.68 23.58
CA ASN A 68 4.73 -15.65 23.67
C ASN A 68 5.32 -14.24 23.56
N PHE A 69 6.53 -14.02 24.09
CA PHE A 69 7.24 -12.76 23.92
C PHE A 69 7.58 -12.51 22.45
N ILE A 70 8.08 -13.53 21.75
CA ILE A 70 8.38 -13.44 20.32
C ILE A 70 7.12 -13.11 19.52
N PHE A 71 5.99 -13.77 19.82
CA PHE A 71 4.72 -13.46 19.17
C PHE A 71 4.25 -12.04 19.42
N LEU A 72 4.27 -11.58 20.68
CA LEU A 72 3.90 -10.20 21.03
C LEU A 72 4.78 -9.19 20.28
N LEU A 73 6.09 -9.43 20.26
CA LEU A 73 7.04 -8.57 19.55
C LEU A 73 6.78 -8.55 18.04
N PHE A 74 6.46 -9.69 17.42
CA PHE A 74 6.08 -9.71 16.00
C PHE A 74 4.78 -8.97 15.73
N ILE A 75 3.74 -9.20 16.54
CA ILE A 75 2.48 -8.49 16.40
C ILE A 75 2.73 -6.99 16.52
N PHE A 76 3.53 -6.56 17.50
CA PHE A 76 3.87 -5.15 17.69
C PHE A 76 4.61 -4.57 16.47
N VAL A 77 5.67 -5.23 16.00
CA VAL A 77 6.44 -4.80 14.82
C VAL A 77 5.55 -4.74 13.56
N LEU A 78 4.69 -5.73 13.36
CA LEU A 78 3.74 -5.76 12.25
C LEU A 78 2.70 -4.65 12.36
N MET A 79 2.21 -4.37 13.56
CA MET A 79 1.26 -3.28 13.81
C MET A 79 1.88 -1.92 13.46
N VAL A 80 3.12 -1.68 13.88
CA VAL A 80 3.88 -0.48 13.53
C VAL A 80 4.07 -0.38 12.02
N LYS A 81 4.45 -1.47 11.35
CA LYS A 81 4.58 -1.52 9.89
C LYS A 81 3.25 -1.25 9.17
N LEU A 82 2.15 -1.79 9.70
CA LEU A 82 0.80 -1.50 9.19
C LEU A 82 0.47 -0.01 9.34
N PHE A 83 0.78 0.59 10.48
CA PHE A 83 0.56 2.00 10.72
C PHE A 83 1.35 2.89 9.75
N PHE A 84 2.63 2.60 9.53
CA PHE A 84 3.42 3.32 8.52
C PHE A 84 2.85 3.18 7.11
N MET A 85 2.39 1.98 6.75
CA MET A 85 1.72 1.76 5.47
C MET A 85 0.41 2.57 5.35
N THR A 86 -0.36 2.69 6.43
CA THR A 86 -1.57 3.51 6.46
C THR A 86 -1.24 4.99 6.24
N ILE A 87 -0.17 5.51 6.86
CA ILE A 87 0.27 6.90 6.63
C ILE A 87 0.68 7.11 5.18
N GLU A 88 1.51 6.21 4.63
CA GLU A 88 1.95 6.29 3.24
C GLU A 88 0.74 6.28 2.29
N LEU A 89 -0.21 5.37 2.52
CA LEU A 89 -1.45 5.28 1.74
C LEU A 89 -2.28 6.56 1.84
N SER A 90 -2.45 7.10 3.05
CA SER A 90 -3.19 8.35 3.25
C SER A 90 -2.54 9.53 2.52
N SER A 91 -1.20 9.60 2.49
CA SER A 91 -0.49 10.63 1.73
C SER A 91 -0.72 10.50 0.22
N LEU A 92 -0.83 9.26 -0.28
CA LEU A 92 -1.09 8.98 -1.69
C LEU A 92 -2.53 9.34 -2.07
N GLU A 93 -3.50 9.02 -1.21
CA GLU A 93 -4.91 9.41 -1.39
C GLU A 93 -5.07 10.92 -1.47
N ASN A 94 -4.38 11.68 -0.61
CA ASN A 94 -4.41 13.15 -0.66
C ASN A 94 -3.85 13.68 -1.99
N LYS A 95 -2.71 13.16 -2.46
CA LYS A 95 -2.15 13.57 -3.77
C LYS A 95 -3.10 13.29 -4.92
N VAL A 96 -3.74 12.12 -4.94
CA VAL A 96 -4.72 11.77 -5.98
C VAL A 96 -5.92 12.72 -5.94
N LYS A 97 -6.38 13.09 -4.73
CA LYS A 97 -7.45 14.06 -4.54
C LYS A 97 -7.07 15.44 -5.07
N ASP A 98 -5.88 15.93 -4.72
CA ASP A 98 -5.39 17.23 -5.16
C ASP A 98 -5.28 17.31 -6.69
N LEU A 99 -4.69 16.29 -7.33
CA LEU A 99 -4.62 16.20 -8.81
C LEU A 99 -6.00 16.18 -9.46
N THR A 100 -6.96 15.47 -8.84
CA THR A 100 -8.34 15.41 -9.36
C THR A 100 -9.03 16.77 -9.27
N GLN A 101 -8.75 17.53 -8.20
CA GLN A 101 -9.29 18.87 -8.02
C GLN A 101 -8.69 19.87 -9.01
N GLU A 102 -7.37 19.80 -9.23
CA GLU A 102 -6.68 20.63 -10.21
C GLU A 102 -7.24 20.40 -11.62
N LEU A 103 -7.41 19.15 -12.02
CA LEU A 103 -8.02 18.79 -13.30
C LEU A 103 -9.46 19.31 -13.44
N ALA A 104 -10.25 19.26 -12.36
CA ALA A 104 -11.63 19.76 -12.38
C ALA A 104 -11.71 21.28 -12.49
N LEU A 105 -10.74 22.01 -11.92
CA LEU A 105 -10.64 23.47 -12.06
C LEU A 105 -10.22 23.85 -13.48
N GLU A 106 -9.20 23.17 -14.03
CA GLU A 106 -8.73 23.37 -15.40
C GLU A 106 -9.85 23.12 -16.42
N GLU A 107 -10.62 22.04 -16.26
CA GLU A 107 -11.75 21.74 -17.16
C GLU A 107 -12.87 22.79 -17.04
N LYS A 108 -13.05 23.39 -15.85
CA LYS A 108 -14.01 24.47 -15.64
C LYS A 108 -13.57 25.75 -16.33
N GLU A 109 -12.30 26.15 -16.19
CA GLU A 109 -11.75 27.34 -16.83
C GLU A 109 -11.89 27.26 -18.35
N HIS A 110 -11.47 26.16 -18.97
CA HIS A 110 -11.65 25.96 -20.41
C HIS A 110 -13.12 26.01 -20.86
N ARG A 111 -14.04 25.52 -20.04
CA ARG A 111 -15.47 25.56 -20.34
C ARG A 111 -16.03 26.98 -20.27
N ASP A 112 -15.56 27.79 -19.32
CA ASP A 112 -16.01 29.16 -19.16
C ASP A 112 -15.42 30.08 -20.25
N GLU A 113 -14.15 29.89 -20.63
CA GLU A 113 -13.53 30.54 -21.81
C GLU A 113 -14.33 30.27 -23.09
N GLN A 114 -14.70 29.01 -23.35
CA GLN A 114 -15.50 28.67 -24.53
C GLN A 114 -16.88 29.33 -24.52
N LYS A 115 -17.51 29.48 -23.35
CA LYS A 115 -18.80 30.19 -23.25
C LYS A 115 -18.65 31.68 -23.54
N GLU A 116 -17.55 32.31 -23.13
CA GLU A 116 -17.30 33.73 -23.42
C GLU A 116 -17.11 33.95 -24.92
N LEU A 117 -16.27 33.14 -25.57
CA LEU A 117 -16.08 33.18 -27.03
C LEU A 117 -17.40 32.97 -27.79
N LEU A 118 -18.26 32.07 -27.33
CA LEU A 118 -19.59 31.84 -27.90
C LEU A 118 -20.52 33.05 -27.74
N LYS A 119 -20.43 33.80 -26.63
CA LYS A 119 -21.21 35.02 -26.42
C LYS A 119 -20.74 36.15 -27.32
N GLU A 120 -19.43 36.37 -27.44
CA GLU A 120 -18.85 37.38 -28.33
C GLU A 120 -19.25 37.10 -29.79
N THR A 121 -19.14 35.85 -30.23
CA THR A 121 -19.53 35.44 -31.59
C THR A 121 -21.02 35.67 -31.87
N ARG A 122 -21.90 35.53 -30.86
CA ARG A 122 -23.34 35.81 -31.02
C ARG A 122 -23.61 37.30 -31.13
N GLN A 123 -23.00 38.11 -30.27
CA GLN A 123 -23.15 39.57 -30.28
C GLN A 123 -22.65 40.17 -31.61
N GLU A 124 -21.55 39.66 -32.15
CA GLU A 124 -21.01 40.14 -33.43
C GLU A 124 -21.96 39.85 -34.60
N LYS A 125 -22.62 38.68 -34.59
CA LYS A 125 -23.63 38.31 -35.60
C LYS A 125 -24.90 39.15 -35.51
N GLU A 126 -25.35 39.47 -34.29
CA GLU A 126 -26.52 40.32 -34.07
C GLU A 126 -26.25 41.75 -34.57
N SER A 127 -25.07 42.32 -34.28
CA SER A 127 -24.71 43.68 -34.75
C SER A 127 -24.53 43.82 -36.26
N LYS A 128 -24.22 42.73 -36.97
CA LYS A 128 -24.10 42.71 -38.44
C LYS A 128 -25.43 42.46 -39.16
N SER A 129 -26.48 42.12 -38.42
CA SER A 129 -27.83 41.86 -38.96
C SER A 129 -28.78 43.05 -38.86
N GLU A 130 -28.40 44.07 -38.09
CA GLU A 130 -29.03 45.40 -38.02
C GLU A 130 -28.42 46.36 -39.05
#